data_AF-A0A2N8P1J9-F1
#
_entry.id   AF-A0A2N8P1J9-F1
#
_cell.length_a   1.000
_cell.length_b   1.000
_cell.length_c   1.000
_cell.angle_alpha   90.00
_cell.angle_beta   90.00
_cell.angle_gamma   90.00
#
_symmetry.space_group_name_H-M   'P 1'
#
loop_
_entity.id
_entity.type
_entity.pdbx_description
1 polymer ?
#
loop_
_entity_poly.entity_id
_entity_poly.type
_entity_poly.pdbx_seq_one_letter_code
_entity_poly.pdbx_strand_id
1 'polypeptide(L)'
;MTLRVQPGELERFAGQLRRAADDAYDMLAHAERHTKIELLEEGAFGFVVGHHEELRETVLGALGHLADVLKGSAGGIEESVAYYRRTDLSLAARMDAAGSHAGTVREAAAYDTVAGRGAGPV
;
A
#
# COMPACT_ATOMS: atom_id res chain seq x y z
N MET A 1 -18.15 1.93 16.83
CA MET A 1 -17.65 2.13 15.45
C MET A 1 -16.83 0.92 15.07
N THR A 2 -17.13 0.28 13.93
CA THR A 2 -16.33 -0.85 13.43
C THR A 2 -15.57 -0.36 12.21
N LEU A 3 -14.26 -0.18 12.34
CA LEU A 3 -13.37 0.13 11.22
C LEU A 3 -13.33 -1.07 10.28
N ARG A 4 -13.89 -0.94 9.08
CA ARG A 4 -13.71 -1.90 7.98
C ARG A 4 -12.75 -1.29 6.97
N VAL A 5 -11.55 -1.82 6.92
CA VAL A 5 -10.56 -1.47 5.91
C VAL A 5 -10.72 -2.46 4.76
N GLN A 6 -10.88 -1.97 3.52
CA GLN A 6 -10.85 -2.83 2.33
C GLN A 6 -9.44 -2.82 1.74
N PRO A 7 -8.66 -3.93 1.84
CA PRO A 7 -7.28 -3.96 1.38
C PRO A 7 -7.13 -3.64 -0.12
N GLY A 8 -8.14 -3.98 -0.93
CA GLY A 8 -8.14 -3.68 -2.36
C GLY A 8 -8.24 -2.18 -2.70
N GLU A 9 -8.90 -1.37 -1.85
CA GLU A 9 -8.97 0.08 -2.05
C GLU A 9 -7.63 0.75 -1.69
N LEU A 10 -6.99 0.28 -0.61
CA LEU A 10 -5.65 0.73 -0.23
C LEU A 10 -4.60 0.39 -1.30
N GLU A 11 -4.67 -0.80 -1.89
CA GLU A 11 -3.76 -1.22 -2.97
C GLU A 11 -3.93 -0.35 -4.23
N ARG A 12 -5.17 -0.02 -4.60
CA ARG A 12 -5.44 0.91 -5.72
C ARG A 12 -4.88 2.31 -5.43
N PHE A 13 -5.05 2.80 -4.22
CA PHE A 13 -4.54 4.11 -3.82
C PHE A 13 -3.01 4.13 -3.78
N ALA A 14 -2.35 3.10 -3.24
CA ALA A 14 -0.89 2.96 -3.35
C ALA A 14 -0.42 2.96 -4.81
N GLY A 15 -1.17 2.30 -5.71
CA GLY A 15 -0.91 2.36 -7.14
C GLY A 15 -1.05 3.76 -7.76
N GLN A 16 -1.98 4.59 -7.27
CA GLN A 16 -2.09 6.00 -7.68
C GLN A 16 -0.89 6.81 -7.17
N LEU A 17 -0.47 6.60 -5.93
CA LEU A 17 0.69 7.29 -5.35
C LEU A 17 2.00 6.96 -6.08
N ARG A 18 2.23 5.69 -6.45
CA ARG A 18 3.40 5.34 -7.27
C ARG A 18 3.40 6.05 -8.61
N ARG A 19 2.26 6.03 -9.33
CA ARG A 19 2.16 6.74 -10.62
C ARG A 19 2.44 8.22 -10.47
N ALA A 20 1.90 8.85 -9.43
CA ALA A 20 2.18 10.26 -9.16
C ALA A 20 3.66 10.50 -8.81
N ALA A 21 4.32 9.57 -8.12
CA ALA A 21 5.77 9.64 -7.85
C ALA A 21 6.59 9.51 -9.14
N ASP A 22 6.22 8.58 -10.03
CA ASP A 22 6.86 8.39 -11.33
C ASP A 22 6.69 9.65 -12.21
N ASP A 23 5.47 10.21 -12.27
CA ASP A 23 5.18 11.46 -12.97
C ASP A 23 6.04 12.62 -12.42
N ALA A 24 6.22 12.71 -11.10
CA ALA A 24 7.06 13.72 -10.46
C ALA A 24 8.55 13.54 -10.82
N TYR A 25 9.06 12.30 -10.89
CA TYR A 25 10.43 12.04 -11.36
C TYR A 25 10.59 12.39 -12.85
N ASP A 26 9.59 12.12 -13.68
CA ASP A 26 9.63 12.50 -15.10
C ASP A 26 9.64 14.01 -15.28
N MET A 27 8.85 14.74 -14.49
CA MET A 27 8.88 16.21 -14.43
C MET A 27 10.23 16.73 -13.97
N LEU A 28 10.82 16.14 -12.92
CA LEU A 28 12.16 16.48 -12.43
C LEU A 28 13.19 16.31 -13.54
N ALA A 29 13.21 15.13 -14.17
CA ALA A 29 14.16 14.81 -15.23
C ALA A 29 13.98 15.71 -16.46
N HIS A 30 12.74 16.07 -16.79
CA HIS A 30 12.45 17.03 -17.85
C HIS A 30 12.97 18.42 -17.50
N ALA A 31 12.69 18.91 -16.29
CA ALA A 31 13.17 20.20 -15.82
C ALA A 31 14.71 20.25 -15.80
N GLU A 32 15.38 19.25 -15.24
CA GLU A 32 16.85 19.16 -15.20
C GLU A 32 17.48 19.36 -16.58
N ARG A 33 16.92 18.69 -17.60
CA ARG A 33 17.43 18.72 -18.99
C ARG A 33 17.19 20.04 -19.71
N HIS A 34 16.03 20.67 -19.51
CA HIS A 34 15.59 21.78 -20.37
C HIS A 34 15.67 23.15 -19.73
N THR A 35 15.96 23.23 -18.42
CA THR A 35 15.98 24.52 -17.71
C THR A 35 17.38 25.01 -17.40
N LYS A 36 18.44 24.26 -17.69
CA LYS A 36 19.81 24.71 -17.44
C LYS A 36 20.19 25.80 -18.45
N ILE A 37 20.67 26.94 -17.96
CA ILE A 37 21.15 28.04 -18.80
C ILE A 37 22.63 28.27 -18.48
N GLU A 38 23.50 28.21 -19.49
CA GLU A 38 24.93 28.48 -19.29
C GLU A 38 25.18 29.99 -19.21
N LEU A 39 25.90 30.42 -18.18
CA LEU A 39 26.30 31.81 -18.01
C LEU A 39 27.46 32.12 -18.96
N LEU A 40 27.21 32.96 -19.97
CA LEU A 40 28.23 33.33 -20.96
C LEU A 40 28.84 34.71 -20.71
N GLU A 41 28.18 35.62 -19.99
CA GLU A 41 28.69 36.99 -19.73
C GLU A 41 28.26 37.56 -18.37
N GLU A 42 29.11 38.42 -17.80
CA GLU A 42 28.81 39.23 -16.60
C GLU A 42 27.98 40.48 -16.97
N GLY A 43 26.97 40.81 -16.15
CA GLY A 43 26.10 41.98 -16.35
C GLY A 43 24.65 41.72 -15.94
N ALA A 44 23.72 42.56 -16.41
CA ALA A 44 22.29 42.39 -16.12
C ALA A 44 21.75 41.01 -16.55
N PHE A 45 22.30 40.42 -17.60
CA PHE A 45 21.97 39.07 -18.05
C PHE A 45 22.45 38.01 -17.04
N GLY A 46 23.68 38.13 -16.52
CA GLY A 46 24.20 37.26 -15.46
C GLY A 46 23.36 37.32 -14.18
N PHE A 47 22.83 38.48 -13.80
CA PHE A 47 21.92 38.62 -12.66
C PHE A 47 20.62 37.81 -12.85
N VAL A 48 20.02 37.89 -14.05
CA VAL A 48 18.79 37.14 -14.38
C VAL A 48 19.06 35.63 -14.43
N VAL A 49 20.17 35.21 -15.03
CA VAL A 49 20.55 33.78 -15.06
C VAL A 49 20.81 33.25 -13.65
N GLY A 50 21.44 34.05 -12.77
CA GLY A 50 21.63 33.68 -11.37
C GLY A 50 20.32 33.43 -10.64
N HIS A 51 19.35 34.36 -10.75
CA HIS A 51 18.01 34.16 -10.15
C HIS A 51 17.26 32.97 -10.76
N HIS A 52 17.43 32.75 -12.06
CA HIS A 52 16.86 31.59 -12.74
C HIS A 52 17.43 30.28 -12.20
N GLU A 53 18.74 30.19 -11.98
CA GLU A 53 19.34 28.98 -11.39
C GLU A 53 18.90 28.76 -9.94
N GLU A 54 18.81 29.80 -9.11
CA GLU A 54 18.27 29.69 -7.74
C GLU A 54 16.82 29.18 -7.72
N LEU A 55 15.97 29.73 -8.61
CA LEU A 55 14.59 29.30 -8.77
C LEU A 55 14.53 27.84 -9.27
N ARG A 56 15.37 27.51 -10.25
CA ARG A 56 15.47 26.16 -10.80
C ARG A 56 15.85 25.16 -9.71
N GLU A 57 16.89 25.41 -8.93
CA GLU A 57 17.29 24.54 -7.83
C GLU A 57 16.16 24.33 -6.81
N THR A 58 15.43 25.41 -6.48
CA THR A 58 14.27 25.34 -5.58
C THR A 58 13.17 24.43 -6.15
N VAL A 59 12.85 24.58 -7.43
CA VAL A 59 11.82 23.76 -8.11
C VAL A 59 12.25 22.31 -8.21
N LEU A 60 13.49 22.03 -8.59
CA LEU A 60 14.04 20.68 -8.67
C LEU A 60 14.03 19.99 -7.30
N GLY A 61 14.45 20.71 -6.25
CA GLY A 61 14.39 20.20 -4.88
C GLY A 61 12.95 19.87 -4.44
N ALA A 62 11.99 20.74 -4.76
CA ALA A 62 10.58 20.52 -4.43
C ALA A 62 10.00 19.30 -5.17
N LEU A 63 10.31 19.12 -6.45
CA LEU A 63 9.88 17.97 -7.25
C LEU A 63 10.48 16.66 -6.72
N GLY A 64 11.78 16.66 -6.39
CA GLY A 64 12.44 15.51 -5.79
C GLY A 64 11.82 15.13 -4.45
N HIS A 65 11.60 16.11 -3.57
CA HIS A 65 10.95 15.87 -2.28
C HIS A 65 9.52 15.32 -2.43
N LEU A 66 8.74 15.87 -3.37
CA LEU A 66 7.39 15.38 -3.65
C LEU A 66 7.40 13.92 -4.11
N ALA A 67 8.30 13.56 -5.04
CA ALA A 67 8.44 12.19 -5.52
C ALA A 67 8.77 11.22 -4.38
N ASP A 68 9.70 11.59 -3.50
CA ASP A 68 10.10 10.78 -2.36
C ASP A 68 8.96 10.58 -1.35
N VAL A 69 8.20 11.64 -1.04
CA VAL A 69 7.04 11.56 -0.14
C VAL A 69 5.96 10.66 -0.71
N LEU A 70 5.65 10.78 -2.00
CA LEU A 70 4.65 9.94 -2.68
C LEU A 70 5.07 8.47 -2.69
N LYS A 71 6.34 8.20 -3.02
CA LYS A 71 6.90 6.84 -3.05
C LYS A 71 6.93 6.21 -1.65
N GLY A 72 7.36 6.96 -0.64
CA GLY A 72 7.36 6.50 0.75
C GLY A 72 5.95 6.22 1.26
N SER A 73 4.99 7.09 0.92
CA SER A 73 3.58 6.90 1.27
C SER A 73 2.99 5.64 0.62
N ALA A 74 3.30 5.40 -0.67
CA ALA A 74 2.88 4.18 -1.35
C ALA A 74 3.42 2.93 -0.63
N GLY A 75 4.70 2.91 -0.26
CA GLY A 75 5.32 1.80 0.46
C GLY A 75 4.67 1.53 1.82
N GLY A 76 4.39 2.58 2.61
CA GLY A 76 3.71 2.42 3.90
C GLY A 76 2.28 1.87 3.78
N ILE A 77 1.57 2.21 2.70
CA ILE A 77 0.23 1.68 2.42
C ILE A 77 0.31 0.22 1.96
N GLU A 78 1.27 -0.13 1.11
CA GLU A 78 1.51 -1.52 0.70
C GLU A 78 1.84 -2.42 1.90
N GLU A 79 2.66 -1.94 2.84
CA GLU A 79 2.93 -2.64 4.09
C GLU A 79 1.65 -2.85 4.92
N SER A 80 0.81 -1.81 5.01
CA SER A 80 -0.48 -1.90 5.69
C SER A 80 -1.42 -2.91 5.01
N VAL A 81 -1.48 -2.94 3.67
CA VAL A 81 -2.24 -3.95 2.91
C VAL A 81 -1.75 -5.36 3.20
N ALA A 82 -0.43 -5.56 3.21
CA ALA A 82 0.18 -6.85 3.53
C ALA A 82 -0.16 -7.31 4.96
N TYR A 83 -0.17 -6.38 5.92
CA TYR A 83 -0.57 -6.64 7.29
C TYR A 83 -2.03 -7.10 7.40
N TYR A 84 -2.97 -6.40 6.74
CA TYR A 84 -4.40 -6.77 6.77
C TYR A 84 -4.65 -8.12 6.11
N ARG A 85 -4.08 -8.39 4.93
CA ARG A 85 -4.21 -9.69 4.25
C ARG A 85 -3.72 -10.85 5.12
N ARG A 86 -2.57 -10.67 5.79
CA ARG A 86 -2.02 -11.69 6.70
C ARG A 86 -2.93 -11.95 7.89
N THR A 87 -3.48 -10.88 8.46
CA THR A 87 -4.39 -10.97 9.61
C THR A 87 -5.69 -11.66 9.22
N ASP A 88 -6.30 -11.29 8.09
CA ASP A 88 -7.52 -11.91 7.57
C ASP A 88 -7.33 -13.40 7.29
N LEU A 89 -6.24 -13.79 6.65
CA LEU A 89 -5.90 -15.20 6.41
C LEU A 89 -5.72 -15.96 7.72
N SER A 90 -5.06 -15.37 8.72
CA SER A 90 -4.86 -16.00 10.03
C SER A 90 -6.18 -16.19 10.79
N LEU A 91 -7.11 -15.25 10.65
CA LEU A 91 -8.43 -15.31 11.27
C LEU A 91 -9.30 -16.37 10.59
N ALA A 92 -9.30 -16.40 9.25
CA ALA A 92 -9.99 -17.43 8.47
C ALA A 92 -9.51 -18.83 8.86
N ALA A 93 -8.19 -19.06 8.91
CA ALA A 93 -7.61 -20.35 9.31
C ALA A 93 -8.04 -20.78 10.72
N ARG A 94 -8.13 -19.84 11.68
CA ARG A 94 -8.62 -20.12 13.03
C ARG A 94 -10.11 -20.46 13.04
N MET A 95 -10.92 -19.78 12.23
CA MET A 95 -12.35 -20.08 12.09
C MET A 95 -12.59 -21.45 11.46
N ASP A 96 -11.82 -21.81 10.42
CA ASP A 96 -11.88 -23.13 9.79
C ASP A 96 -11.48 -24.25 10.76
N ALA A 97 -10.43 -24.02 11.56
CA ALA A 97 -10.02 -24.95 12.61
C ALA A 97 -11.10 -25.14 13.69
N ALA A 98 -11.75 -24.06 14.12
CA ALA A 98 -12.85 -24.13 15.08
C ALA A 98 -14.10 -24.81 14.50
N GLY A 99 -14.44 -24.50 13.24
CA GLY A 99 -15.58 -25.09 12.53
C GLY A 99 -15.40 -26.58 12.27
N SER A 100 -14.20 -27.02 11.89
CA SER A 100 -13.88 -28.45 11.72
C SER A 100 -13.95 -29.22 13.04
N HIS A 101 -13.50 -28.64 14.16
CA HIS A 101 -13.63 -29.25 15.50
C HIS A 101 -15.09 -29.32 15.96
N ALA A 102 -15.92 -28.31 15.66
CA ALA A 102 -17.34 -28.35 15.97
C ALA A 102 -18.10 -29.41 15.14
N GLY A 103 -17.67 -29.62 13.88
CA GLY A 103 -18.20 -30.66 13.00
C GLY A 103 -17.92 -32.07 13.50
N THR A 104 -16.68 -32.36 13.89
CA THR A 104 -16.28 -33.69 14.40
C THR A 104 -16.97 -34.05 15.71
N VAL A 105 -17.16 -33.09 16.63
CA VAL A 105 -17.89 -33.32 17.89
C VAL A 105 -19.38 -33.60 17.65
N ARG A 106 -20.01 -32.91 16.68
CA ARG A 106 -21.41 -33.17 16.30
C ARG A 106 -21.61 -34.52 15.62
N GLU A 107 -20.67 -34.93 14.77
CA GLU A 107 -20.71 -36.22 14.08
C GLU A 107 -20.50 -37.39 15.06
N ALA A 108 -19.57 -37.25 16.01
CA ALA A 108 -19.38 -38.21 17.09
C ALA A 108 -20.63 -38.36 17.98
N ALA A 109 -21.28 -37.24 18.35
CA ALA A 109 -22.51 -37.27 19.14
C ALA A 109 -23.71 -37.89 18.38
N ALA A 110 -23.76 -37.73 17.05
CA ALA A 110 -24.77 -38.35 16.21
C ALA A 110 -24.57 -39.87 16.04
N TYR A 111 -23.32 -40.33 16.01
CA TYR A 111 -23.00 -41.76 15.94
C TYR A 111 -23.37 -42.49 17.26
N ASP A 112 -23.13 -41.85 18.40
CA ASP A 112 -23.43 -42.40 19.73
C ASP A 112 -24.96 -42.53 19.99
N THR A 113 -25.76 -41.61 19.43
CA THR A 113 -27.23 -41.67 19.53
C THR A 113 -27.86 -42.77 18.67
N VAL A 114 -27.21 -43.20 17.58
CA VAL A 114 -27.69 -44.30 16.72
C VAL A 114 -27.32 -45.67 17.30
N ALA A 115 -26.15 -45.79 17.95
CA ALA A 115 -25.70 -47.04 18.57
C ALA A 115 -26.48 -47.42 19.84
N GLY A 116 -27.10 -46.46 20.55
CA GLY A 116 -27.79 -46.69 21.82
C GLY A 116 -29.26 -47.18 21.75
N ARG A 117 -29.86 -47.36 20.57
CA ARG A 117 -31.32 -47.64 20.45
C ARG A 117 -31.72 -49.11 20.25
N GLY A 118 -30.79 -50.05 20.35
CA GLY A 118 -31.01 -51.46 20.02
C GLY A 118 -30.73 -52.44 21.15
N ALA A 119 -31.41 -52.32 22.30
CA ALA A 119 -31.45 -53.39 23.30
C ALA A 119 -32.71 -53.26 24.17
N GLY A 120 -33.87 -53.63 23.63
CA GLY A 120 -35.07 -53.92 24.43
C GLY A 120 -34.99 -55.37 24.91
N PRO A 121 -35.20 -55.68 26.20
CA PRO A 121 -35.11 -57.04 26.72
C PRO A 121 -36.32 -57.86 26.24
N VAL A 122 -36.03 -59.11 25.87
CA VAL A 122 -36.99 -60.17 25.50
C VAL A 122 -37.61 -60.79 26.74
#